data_AF-A0A0Q4GUV8-F1
#
_entry.id   AF-A0A0Q4GUV8-F1
#
_cell.length_a   1.000
_cell.length_b   1.000
_cell.length_c   1.000
_cell.angle_alpha   90.00
_cell.angle_beta   90.00
_cell.angle_gamma   90.00
#
_symmetry.space_group_name_H-M   'P 1'
#
loop_
_entity.id
_entity.type
_entity.pdbx_description
1 polymer ?
#
loop_
_entity_poly.entity_id
_entity_poly.type
_entity_poly.pdbx_seq_one_letter_code
_entity_poly.pdbx_strand_id
1 'polypeptide(L)'
;MPIQSRIAIQNQVLRLTARLQHTRNRTERRVIHAMIGDLCRDIGMAPPAMDDLGFDAPHPSDAVAPFWAGIAELKRRGVVFNHSRTGGLLAINRTALAEEFKRAGIALKLDTQLGRALRASDPRYIGAKTVNSRLTGGGIHCWVFTDTD
;
A
#
# COMPACT_ATOMS: atom_id res chain seq x y z
N MET A 1 -16.28 -11.12 -37.10
CA MET A 1 -15.57 -9.88 -36.71
C MET A 1 -14.39 -9.63 -37.66
N PRO A 2 -14.19 -8.41 -38.17
CA PRO A 2 -13.04 -8.04 -39.01
C PRO A 2 -11.70 -8.14 -38.27
N ILE A 3 -10.60 -8.45 -38.98
CA ILE A 3 -9.24 -8.59 -38.39
C ILE A 3 -8.81 -7.30 -37.66
N GLN A 4 -9.10 -6.13 -38.23
CA GLN A 4 -8.76 -4.84 -37.61
C GLN A 4 -9.48 -4.63 -36.27
N SER A 5 -10.75 -5.01 -36.19
CA SER A 5 -11.53 -4.96 -34.94
C SER A 5 -10.97 -5.91 -33.88
N ARG A 6 -10.51 -7.11 -34.30
CA ARG A 6 -9.88 -8.08 -33.40
C ARG A 6 -8.58 -7.55 -32.80
N ILE A 7 -7.72 -6.94 -33.62
CA ILE A 7 -6.45 -6.33 -33.17
C ILE A 7 -6.73 -5.17 -32.21
N ALA A 8 -7.73 -4.34 -32.50
CA ALA A 8 -8.11 -3.23 -31.62
C ALA A 8 -8.52 -3.72 -30.23
N ILE A 9 -9.34 -4.79 -30.17
CA ILE A 9 -9.76 -5.40 -28.90
C ILE A 9 -8.55 -6.01 -28.15
N GLN A 10 -7.68 -6.74 -28.84
CA GLN A 10 -6.48 -7.31 -28.23
C GLN A 10 -5.58 -6.23 -27.59
N ASN A 11 -5.32 -5.14 -28.30
CA ASN A 11 -4.56 -4.00 -27.77
C ASN A 11 -5.25 -3.34 -26.57
N GLN A 12 -6.58 -3.26 -26.60
CA GLN A 12 -7.34 -2.71 -25.49
C GLN A 12 -7.27 -3.59 -24.24
N VAL A 13 -7.37 -4.91 -24.40
CA VAL A 13 -7.19 -5.87 -23.31
C VAL A 13 -5.81 -5.69 -22.68
N LEU A 14 -4.73 -5.64 -23.47
CA LEU A 14 -3.37 -5.43 -22.96
C LEU A 14 -3.23 -4.14 -22.15
N ARG A 15 -3.80 -3.02 -22.64
CA ARG A 15 -3.79 -1.74 -21.92
C ARG A 15 -4.57 -1.78 -20.61
N LEU A 16 -5.74 -2.42 -20.60
CA LEU A 16 -6.56 -2.54 -19.40
C LEU A 16 -5.92 -3.47 -18.37
N THR A 17 -5.26 -4.55 -18.81
CA THR A 17 -4.47 -5.42 -17.93
C THR A 17 -3.35 -4.65 -17.26
N ALA A 18 -2.56 -3.89 -18.01
CA ALA A 18 -1.52 -3.02 -17.43
C ALA A 18 -2.11 -2.01 -16.44
N ARG A 19 -3.27 -1.41 -16.76
CA ARG A 19 -3.97 -0.52 -15.83
C ARG A 19 -4.43 -1.24 -14.57
N LEU A 20 -5.03 -2.43 -14.69
CA LEU A 20 -5.47 -3.26 -13.58
C LEU A 20 -4.29 -3.57 -12.64
N GLN A 21 -3.13 -3.90 -13.19
CA GLN A 21 -1.91 -4.17 -12.42
C GLN A 21 -1.43 -2.95 -11.60
N HIS A 22 -1.77 -1.73 -12.03
CA HIS A 22 -1.40 -0.49 -11.33
C HIS A 22 -2.55 0.13 -10.50
N THR A 23 -3.80 -0.32 -10.67
CA THR A 23 -4.96 0.17 -9.94
C THR A 23 -5.09 -0.49 -8.55
N ARG A 24 -5.19 0.34 -7.51
CA ARG A 24 -5.28 -0.08 -6.10
C ARG A 24 -6.70 -0.09 -5.54
N ASN A 25 -7.56 0.83 -6.01
CA ASN A 25 -8.93 0.93 -5.52
C ASN A 25 -9.71 -0.35 -5.88
N ARG A 26 -10.26 -1.03 -4.86
CA ARG A 26 -10.91 -2.34 -5.04
C ARG A 26 -12.12 -2.28 -5.97
N THR A 27 -12.86 -1.18 -5.96
CA THR A 27 -14.00 -0.93 -6.85
C THR A 27 -13.52 -0.70 -8.27
N GLU A 28 -12.50 0.15 -8.47
CA GLU A 28 -11.94 0.42 -9.79
C GLU A 28 -11.30 -0.84 -10.41
N ARG A 29 -10.63 -1.67 -9.60
CA ARG A 29 -10.11 -2.98 -10.03
C ARG A 29 -11.21 -3.90 -10.57
N ARG A 30 -12.33 -4.01 -9.85
CA ARG A 30 -13.48 -4.81 -10.29
C ARG A 30 -14.06 -4.31 -11.60
N VAL A 31 -14.14 -2.99 -11.76
CA VAL A 31 -14.62 -2.35 -13.00
C VAL A 31 -13.67 -2.65 -14.17
N ILE A 32 -12.37 -2.48 -13.99
CA ILE A 32 -11.38 -2.77 -15.04
C ILE A 32 -11.36 -4.26 -15.39
N HIS A 33 -11.46 -5.16 -14.40
CA HIS A 33 -11.55 -6.61 -14.65
C HIS A 33 -12.82 -6.99 -15.41
N ALA A 34 -13.97 -6.39 -15.09
CA ALA A 34 -15.20 -6.58 -15.84
C ALA A 34 -15.04 -6.15 -17.32
N MET A 35 -14.41 -4.99 -17.57
CA MET A 35 -14.12 -4.49 -18.93
C MET A 35 -13.20 -5.44 -19.71
N ILE A 36 -12.16 -5.99 -19.05
CA ILE A 36 -11.30 -7.03 -19.66
C ILE A 36 -12.14 -8.27 -19.98
N GLY A 37 -13.03 -8.66 -19.07
CA GLY A 37 -13.95 -9.78 -19.21
C GLY A 37 -14.83 -9.67 -20.46
N ASP A 38 -15.47 -8.52 -20.65
CA ASP A 38 -16.34 -8.25 -21.79
C ASP A 38 -15.55 -8.32 -23.11
N LEU A 39 -14.39 -7.66 -23.16
CA LEU A 39 -13.54 -7.64 -24.35
C LEU A 39 -12.97 -9.02 -24.71
N CYS A 40 -12.60 -9.86 -23.73
CA CYS A 40 -12.15 -11.23 -23.99
C CYS A 40 -13.28 -12.08 -24.57
N ARG A 41 -14.51 -11.95 -24.03
CA ARG A 41 -15.69 -12.66 -24.53
C ARG A 41 -16.02 -12.27 -25.97
N ASP A 42 -15.91 -10.99 -26.32
CA ASP A 42 -16.14 -10.49 -27.69
C ASP A 42 -15.26 -11.14 -28.76
N ILE A 43 -14.08 -11.64 -28.35
CA ILE A 43 -13.12 -12.30 -29.26
C ILE A 43 -13.00 -13.81 -29.03
N GLY A 44 -13.94 -14.41 -28.28
CA GLY A 44 -14.02 -15.84 -28.02
C GLY A 44 -12.91 -16.37 -27.11
N MET A 45 -12.32 -15.52 -26.26
CA MET A 45 -11.32 -15.92 -25.28
C MET A 45 -11.94 -16.03 -23.89
N ALA A 46 -11.51 -17.01 -23.12
CA ALA A 46 -11.80 -17.04 -21.69
C ALA A 46 -11.10 -15.86 -21.00
N PRO A 47 -11.80 -15.07 -20.19
CA PRO A 47 -11.16 -14.01 -19.44
C PRO A 47 -10.22 -14.61 -18.37
N PRO A 48 -9.07 -13.98 -18.13
CA PRO A 48 -8.16 -14.42 -17.07
C PRO A 48 -8.83 -14.29 -15.70
N ALA A 49 -8.51 -15.21 -14.77
CA ALA A 49 -8.97 -15.08 -13.40
C ALA A 49 -8.42 -13.78 -12.80
N MET A 50 -9.20 -13.15 -11.92
CA MET A 50 -8.80 -11.88 -11.29
C MET A 50 -7.49 -12.02 -10.50
N ASP A 51 -7.24 -13.22 -9.98
CA ASP A 51 -6.05 -13.54 -9.18
C ASP A 51 -4.84 -13.95 -10.04
N ASP A 52 -5.06 -14.34 -11.31
CA ASP A 52 -3.99 -14.65 -12.28
C ASP A 52 -3.41 -13.38 -12.92
N LEU A 53 -4.17 -12.28 -12.89
CA LEU A 53 -3.69 -10.95 -13.28
C LEU A 53 -2.94 -10.29 -12.10
N GLY A 54 -1.88 -10.98 -11.70
CA GLY A 54 -1.00 -10.61 -10.61
C GLY A 54 -0.19 -9.34 -10.87
N PHE A 55 0.44 -8.86 -9.81
CA PHE A 55 1.38 -7.75 -9.83
C PHE A 55 2.77 -8.27 -10.23
N ASP A 56 3.36 -7.80 -11.33
CA ASP A 56 4.76 -8.11 -11.69
C ASP A 56 5.78 -7.39 -10.79
N ALA A 57 5.32 -6.48 -9.92
CA ALA A 57 6.12 -5.82 -8.89
C ALA A 57 5.66 -6.31 -7.51
N PRO A 58 6.57 -6.49 -6.53
CA PRO A 58 6.20 -6.92 -5.18
C PRO A 58 5.04 -6.05 -4.68
N HIS A 59 3.98 -6.71 -4.19
CA HIS A 59 2.77 -6.03 -3.79
C HIS A 59 3.15 -4.96 -2.75
N PRO A 60 2.58 -3.74 -2.80
CA PRO A 60 2.91 -2.71 -1.82
C PRO A 60 2.72 -3.19 -0.36
N SER A 61 1.82 -4.16 -0.09
CA SER A 61 1.73 -4.80 1.23
C SER A 61 2.96 -5.61 1.59
N ASP A 62 3.61 -6.29 0.64
CA ASP A 62 4.83 -7.06 0.88
C ASP A 62 6.00 -6.11 1.17
N ALA A 63 6.04 -4.98 0.46
CA ALA A 63 7.05 -3.95 0.69
C ALA A 63 6.90 -3.28 2.07
N VAL A 64 5.69 -3.18 2.63
CA VAL A 64 5.45 -2.60 3.97
C VAL A 64 5.28 -3.66 5.07
N ALA A 65 5.21 -4.95 4.75
CA ALA A 65 5.04 -6.01 5.73
C ALA A 65 6.16 -6.01 6.79
N PRO A 66 7.46 -5.88 6.42
CA PRO A 66 8.54 -5.77 7.40
C PRO A 66 8.37 -4.56 8.33
N PHE A 67 7.86 -3.44 7.81
CA PHE A 67 7.58 -2.26 8.63
C PHE A 67 6.53 -2.56 9.68
N TRP A 68 5.38 -3.12 9.29
CA TRP A 68 4.31 -3.43 10.23
C TRP A 68 4.68 -4.54 11.21
N ALA A 69 5.48 -5.53 10.79
CA ALA A 69 6.04 -6.53 11.69
C ALA A 69 6.95 -5.88 12.74
N GLY A 70 7.79 -4.92 12.35
CA GLY A 70 8.62 -4.15 13.29
C GLY A 70 7.80 -3.30 14.26
N ILE A 71 6.72 -2.67 13.79
CA ILE A 71 5.79 -1.94 14.66
C ILE A 71 5.12 -2.88 15.67
N ALA A 72 4.63 -4.03 15.23
CA ALA A 72 4.04 -5.03 16.11
C ALA A 72 5.06 -5.52 17.15
N GLU A 73 6.32 -5.73 16.75
CA GLU A 73 7.40 -6.11 17.66
C GLU A 73 7.63 -5.07 18.75
N LEU A 74 7.71 -3.79 18.38
CA LEU A 74 7.86 -2.71 19.36
C LEU A 74 6.66 -2.65 20.32
N LYS A 75 5.43 -2.82 19.81
CA LYS A 75 4.22 -2.91 20.65
C LYS A 75 4.31 -4.08 21.64
N ARG A 76 4.71 -5.28 21.18
CA ARG A 76 4.86 -6.47 22.04
C ARG A 76 5.90 -6.27 23.15
N ARG A 77 6.96 -5.49 22.87
CA ARG A 77 8.00 -5.13 23.86
C ARG A 77 7.60 -3.99 24.78
N GLY A 78 6.42 -3.39 24.61
CA GLY A 78 5.97 -2.25 25.41
C GLY A 78 6.72 -0.95 25.11
N VAL A 79 7.41 -0.85 23.97
CA VAL A 79 8.13 0.37 23.58
C VAL A 79 7.12 1.47 23.28
N VAL A 80 7.29 2.65 23.87
CA VAL A 80 6.40 3.77 23.68
C VAL A 80 6.93 4.69 22.58
N PHE A 81 6.37 4.58 21.38
CA PHE A 81 6.79 5.34 20.19
C PHE A 81 5.66 6.10 19.48
N ASN A 82 4.41 5.91 19.89
CA ASN A 82 3.27 6.62 19.30
C ASN A 82 3.21 8.07 19.82
N HIS A 83 3.38 9.04 18.92
CA HIS A 83 3.27 10.47 19.22
C HIS A 83 1.83 10.98 19.28
N SER A 84 0.85 10.21 18.77
CA SER A 84 -0.55 10.62 18.71
C SER A 84 -1.16 10.68 20.11
N ARG A 85 -1.86 11.78 20.41
CA ARG A 85 -2.73 11.86 21.60
C ARG A 85 -4.10 11.23 21.36
N THR A 86 -4.52 11.14 20.10
CA THR A 86 -5.83 10.62 19.72
C THR A 86 -5.78 9.10 19.65
N GLY A 87 -6.70 8.43 20.34
CA GLY A 87 -6.90 6.98 20.24
C GLY A 87 -7.27 6.57 18.82
N GLY A 88 -6.88 5.35 18.43
CA GLY A 88 -7.09 4.84 17.06
C GLY A 88 -6.20 5.48 16.00
N LEU A 89 -5.23 6.32 16.39
CA LEU A 89 -4.23 6.90 15.50
C LEU A 89 -2.82 6.55 15.94
N LEU A 90 -1.98 6.23 14.97
CA LEU A 90 -0.57 5.96 15.14
C LEU A 90 0.23 7.06 14.45
N ALA A 91 0.87 7.94 15.23
CA ALA A 91 1.75 8.98 14.70
C ALA A 91 3.20 8.62 15.00
N ILE A 92 3.98 8.41 13.95
CA ILE A 92 5.36 7.93 14.02
C ILE A 92 6.30 9.00 13.49
N ASN A 93 7.26 9.41 14.30
CA ASN A 93 8.41 10.16 13.80
C ASN A 93 9.43 9.19 13.20
N ARG A 94 9.88 9.45 11.97
CA ARG A 94 10.80 8.56 11.24
C ARG A 94 12.14 8.37 11.95
N THR A 95 12.73 9.45 12.47
CA THR A 95 14.04 9.41 13.12
C THR A 95 13.96 8.67 14.44
N ALA A 96 12.95 8.96 15.26
CA ALA A 96 12.73 8.24 16.51
C ALA A 96 12.50 6.74 16.27
N LEU A 97 11.68 6.39 15.27
CA LEU A 97 11.43 4.99 14.95
C LEU A 97 12.69 4.25 14.48
N ALA A 98 13.55 4.89 13.69
CA ALA A 98 14.81 4.30 13.25
C ALA A 98 15.71 3.91 14.44
N GLU A 99 15.78 4.77 15.46
CA GLU A 99 16.52 4.48 16.68
C GLU A 99 15.88 3.34 17.49
N GLU A 100 14.55 3.30 17.58
CA GLU A 100 13.86 2.18 18.27
C GLU A 100 14.06 0.84 17.54
N PHE A 101 14.00 0.83 16.20
CA PHE A 101 14.31 -0.38 15.42
C PHE A 101 15.74 -0.84 15.63
N LYS A 102 16.71 0.09 15.65
CA LYS A 102 18.10 -0.22 15.95
C LYS A 102 18.26 -0.82 17.34
N ARG A 103 17.63 -0.23 18.37
CA ARG A 103 17.64 -0.74 19.75
C ARG A 103 17.00 -2.12 19.87
N ALA A 104 15.96 -2.38 19.08
CA ALA A 104 15.25 -3.66 19.07
C ALA A 104 15.93 -4.75 18.23
N GLY A 105 16.99 -4.43 17.48
CA GLY A 105 17.67 -5.36 16.56
C GLY A 105 16.90 -5.60 15.26
N ILE A 106 15.98 -4.71 14.89
CA ILE A 106 15.17 -4.80 13.68
C ILE A 106 15.95 -4.19 12.51
N ALA A 107 16.42 -5.04 11.60
CA ALA A 107 17.15 -4.62 10.40
C ALA A 107 16.19 -4.13 9.29
N LEU A 108 15.63 -2.93 9.44
CA LEU A 108 14.79 -2.29 8.43
C LEU A 108 15.22 -0.84 8.17
N LYS A 109 15.48 -0.52 6.90
CA LYS A 109 15.81 0.85 6.47
C LYS A 109 14.54 1.66 6.22
N LEU A 110 14.40 2.80 6.91
CA LEU A 110 13.31 3.75 6.71
C LEU A 110 13.63 4.75 5.59
N ASP A 111 13.82 4.25 4.38
CA ASP A 111 14.21 5.05 3.21
C ASP A 111 13.01 5.68 2.46
N THR A 112 13.32 6.40 1.39
CA THR A 112 12.32 7.07 0.54
C THR A 112 11.42 6.07 -0.20
N GLN A 113 11.92 4.88 -0.54
CA GLN A 113 11.14 3.85 -1.23
C GLN A 113 10.08 3.27 -0.30
N LEU A 114 10.47 2.89 0.92
CA LEU A 114 9.54 2.45 1.96
C LEU A 114 8.53 3.57 2.30
N GLY A 115 9.00 4.81 2.42
CA GLY A 115 8.12 5.97 2.63
C GLY A 115 7.07 6.13 1.52
N ARG A 116 7.44 5.92 0.25
CA ARG A 116 6.49 5.94 -0.87
C ARG A 116 5.50 4.77 -0.80
N ALA A 117 5.96 3.57 -0.45
CA ALA A 117 5.11 2.40 -0.29
C ALA A 117 4.10 2.56 0.86
N LEU A 118 4.53 3.08 2.02
CA LEU A 118 3.66 3.37 3.16
C LEU A 118 2.59 4.42 2.84
N ARG A 119 2.94 5.48 2.09
CA ARG A 119 1.95 6.48 1.64
C ARG A 119 0.90 5.88 0.71
N ALA A 120 1.24 4.81 0.00
CA ALA A 120 0.36 4.10 -0.90
C ALA A 120 -0.47 3.01 -0.18
N SER A 121 -0.20 2.70 1.10
CA SER A 121 -0.98 1.72 1.85
C SER A 121 -2.28 2.35 2.39
N ASP A 122 -3.30 2.36 1.53
CA ASP A 122 -4.70 2.65 1.84
C ASP A 122 -5.35 1.38 2.46
N PRO A 123 -6.19 1.47 3.52
CA PRO A 123 -6.68 2.67 4.23
C PRO A 123 -5.84 3.10 5.42
N ARG A 124 -4.68 2.49 5.64
CA ARG A 124 -3.91 2.73 6.86
C ARG A 124 -3.25 4.11 6.91
N TYR A 125 -2.78 4.65 5.79
CA TYR A 125 -2.07 5.93 5.78
C TYR A 125 -3.03 7.13 5.71
N ILE A 126 -2.90 8.05 6.67
CA ILE A 126 -3.71 9.27 6.76
C ILE A 126 -2.95 10.46 6.19
N GLY A 127 -1.65 10.59 6.48
CA GLY A 127 -0.87 11.74 6.02
C GLY A 127 0.45 11.95 6.75
N ALA A 128 1.25 12.91 6.26
CA ALA A 128 2.47 13.36 6.91
C ALA A 128 2.23 14.79 7.41
N LYS A 129 2.27 14.99 8.72
CA LYS A 129 1.96 16.29 9.34
C LYS A 129 2.69 16.48 10.65
N THR A 130 2.85 17.75 11.04
CA THR A 130 3.28 18.08 12.39
C THR A 130 2.13 17.78 13.35
N VAL A 131 2.39 16.93 14.34
CA VAL A 131 1.46 16.64 15.43
C VAL A 131 1.99 17.27 16.70
N ASN A 132 1.09 17.66 17.59
CA ASN A 132 1.49 17.90 18.97
C ASN A 132 1.80 16.53 19.59
N SER A 133 3.05 16.30 19.96
CA SER A 133 3.58 15.02 20.44
C SER A 133 3.19 14.74 21.88
N ARG A 134 2.62 13.57 22.15
CA ARG A 134 2.41 13.11 23.54
C ARG A 134 3.71 12.76 24.27
N LEU A 135 4.77 12.42 23.54
CA LEU A 135 6.04 11.93 24.10
C LEU A 135 7.01 13.06 24.45
N THR A 136 7.00 14.13 23.65
CA THR A 136 7.95 15.24 23.79
C THR A 136 7.29 16.54 24.25
N GLY A 137 5.95 16.59 24.30
CA GLY A 137 5.18 17.79 24.65
C GLY A 137 5.16 18.90 23.58
N GLY A 138 6.03 18.82 22.56
CA GLY A 138 6.15 19.80 21.47
C GLY A 138 5.65 19.31 20.10
N GLY A 139 5.69 20.20 19.12
CA GLY A 139 5.38 19.85 17.72
C GLY A 139 6.44 18.95 17.11
N ILE A 140 6.03 17.85 16.47
CA ILE A 140 6.94 16.95 15.77
C ILE A 140 6.33 16.45 14.46
N HIS A 141 7.13 16.37 13.41
CA HIS A 141 6.68 15.85 12.12
C HIS A 141 6.56 14.33 12.16
N CYS A 142 5.38 13.80 11.81
CA CYS A 142 5.06 12.39 11.85
C CYS A 142 4.39 11.91 10.57
N TRP A 143 4.59 10.64 10.24
CA TRP A 143 3.65 9.87 9.43
C TRP A 143 2.51 9.41 10.33
N VAL A 144 1.28 9.62 9.89
CA VAL A 144 0.07 9.33 10.64
C VAL A 144 -0.69 8.22 9.94
N PHE A 145 -1.08 7.23 10.71
CA PHE A 145 -1.81 6.05 10.29
C PHE A 145 -3.04 5.82 11.16
N THR A 146 -4.03 5.10 10.66
CA THR A 146 -5.05 4.48 11.52
C THR A 146 -4.38 3.38 12.34
N ASP A 147 -4.55 3.42 13.65
CA ASP A 147 -4.12 2.35 14.54
C ASP A 147 -5.25 1.33 14.63
N THR A 148 -5.18 0.31 13.78
CA THR A 148 -5.99 -0.90 13.94
C THR A 148 -5.19 -1.80 14.88
N ASP A 149 -5.64 -1.94 16.13
CA ASP A 149 -5.04 -2.83 17.13
C ASP A 149 -4.78 -4.24 16.58
#